data_AF-A0A3B8MN83-F1
#
_entry.id   AF-A0A3B8MN83-F1
#
_cell.length_a   1.000
_cell.length_b   1.000
_cell.length_c   1.000
_cell.angle_alpha   90.00
_cell.angle_beta   90.00
_cell.angle_gamma   90.00
#
_symmetry.space_group_name_H-M   'P 1'
#
loop_
_entity.id
_entity.type
_entity.pdbx_description
1 polymer ?
#
loop_
_entity_poly.entity_id
_entity_poly.type
_entity_poly.pdbx_seq_one_letter_code
_entity_poly.pdbx_strand_id
1 'polypeptide(L)' 'MTEENLKDKAIEYLKRAYGEDTVSMDVMDNSVDEGNGVLHVDCTVSIRGQESDWTKWFTFQNGNVVDMDWRMR' A
#
# COMPACT_ATOMS: atom_id res chain seq x y z
N MET A 1 15.82 1.40 -0.48
CA MET A 1 14.71 1.60 -1.45
C MET A 1 14.16 3.00 -1.25
N THR A 2 13.63 3.65 -2.28
CA THR A 2 12.97 4.97 -2.12
C THR A 2 11.51 4.79 -1.71
N GLU A 3 10.89 5.86 -1.23
CA GLU A 3 9.44 5.87 -0.95
C GLU A 3 8.61 5.56 -2.21
N GLU A 4 8.98 6.11 -3.37
CA GLU A 4 8.29 5.83 -4.64
C GLU A 4 8.34 4.33 -4.99
N ASN A 5 9.51 3.69 -4.83
CA ASN A 5 9.63 2.24 -5.02
C ASN A 5 8.73 1.43 -4.07
N LEU A 6 8.53 1.89 -2.84
CA LEU A 6 7.65 1.23 -1.88
C LEU A 6 6.18 1.42 -2.26
N LYS A 7 5.79 2.63 -2.71
CA LYS A 7 4.44 2.91 -3.23
C LYS A 7 4.12 2.02 -4.43
N ASP A 8 5.04 1.91 -5.38
CA ASP A 8 4.86 1.03 -6.56
C ASP A 8 4.63 -0.43 -6.14
N LYS A 9 5.39 -0.93 -5.16
CA LYS A 9 5.23 -2.29 -4.63
C LYS A 9 3.89 -2.48 -3.91
N ALA A 10 3.42 -1.48 -3.17
CA ALA A 10 2.11 -1.51 -2.55
C ALA A 10 0.97 -1.51 -3.59
N ILE A 11 1.07 -0.68 -4.63
CA ILE A 11 0.11 -0.62 -5.75
C ILE A 11 0.05 -1.96 -6.50
N GLU A 12 1.22 -2.54 -6.83
CA GLU A 12 1.32 -3.86 -7.45
C GLU A 12 0.65 -4.93 -6.59
N TYR A 13 0.87 -4.89 -5.27
CA TYR A 13 0.26 -5.83 -4.32
C TYR A 13 -1.27 -5.68 -4.27
N LEU A 14 -1.80 -4.46 -4.15
CA LEU A 14 -3.24 -4.20 -4.15
C LEU A 14 -3.91 -4.73 -5.41
N LYS A 15 -3.31 -4.48 -6.58
CA LYS A 15 -3.84 -4.98 -7.85
C LYS A 15 -3.84 -6.50 -7.92
N ARG A 16 -2.73 -7.14 -7.53
CA ARG A 16 -2.55 -8.60 -7.62
C ARG A 16 -3.40 -9.36 -6.60
N ALA A 17 -3.47 -8.88 -5.36
CA ALA A 17 -4.12 -9.59 -4.26
C ALA A 17 -5.63 -9.30 -4.17
N TYR A 18 -6.04 -8.06 -4.46
CA TYR A 18 -7.42 -7.60 -4.25
C TYR A 18 -8.12 -7.16 -5.55
N GLY A 19 -7.38 -7.01 -6.65
CA GLY A 19 -7.95 -6.47 -7.90
C GLY A 19 -8.25 -4.97 -7.81
N GLU A 20 -7.73 -4.29 -6.79
CA GLU A 20 -7.91 -2.86 -6.54
C GLU A 20 -7.05 -2.02 -7.48
N ASP A 21 -7.65 -1.03 -8.11
CA ASP A 21 -6.93 0.03 -8.82
C ASP A 21 -6.68 1.20 -7.86
N THR A 22 -5.41 1.58 -7.68
CA THR A 22 -5.07 2.71 -6.81
C THR A 22 -5.35 4.02 -7.54
N VAL A 23 -6.23 4.85 -6.98
CA VAL A 23 -6.58 6.18 -7.50
C VAL A 23 -5.65 7.23 -6.90
N SER A 24 -5.45 7.17 -5.59
CA SER A 24 -4.54 8.03 -4.83
C SER A 24 -3.88 7.23 -3.72
N MET A 25 -2.67 7.63 -3.32
CA MET A 25 -1.96 7.05 -2.20
C MET A 25 -1.01 8.08 -1.62
N ASP A 26 -1.22 8.44 -0.37
CA ASP A 26 -0.42 9.37 0.41
C ASP A 26 0.29 8.60 1.53
N VAL A 27 1.60 8.77 1.64
CA VAL A 27 2.40 8.10 2.67
C VAL A 27 2.26 8.90 3.96
N MET A 28 1.78 8.24 5.00
CA MET A 28 1.53 8.82 6.31
C MET A 28 2.71 8.58 7.25
N ASP A 29 3.31 7.40 7.17
CA ASP A 29 4.52 7.03 7.89
C ASP A 29 5.29 5.95 7.12
N ASN A 30 6.62 5.97 7.22
CA ASN A 30 7.48 5.00 6.56
C ASN A 30 8.59 4.54 7.51
N SER A 31 8.43 3.32 8.00
CA SER A 31 9.41 2.65 8.87
C SER A 31 10.25 1.60 8.11
N VAL A 32 10.14 1.53 6.78
CA VAL A 32 10.84 0.54 5.98
C VAL A 32 12.32 0.89 5.84
N ASP A 33 13.17 0.07 6.45
CA ASP A 33 14.62 0.17 6.35
C ASP A 33 15.20 -1.09 5.73
N GLU A 34 16.14 -0.92 4.80
CA GLU A 34 16.73 -2.02 4.00
C GLU A 34 15.69 -3.01 3.40
N GLY A 35 14.48 -2.52 3.12
CA GLY A 35 13.37 -3.32 2.56
C GLY A 35 12.57 -4.12 3.60
N ASN A 36 12.72 -3.84 4.89
CA ASN A 36 11.97 -4.46 5.97
C ASN A 36 11.30 -3.38 6.83
N GLY A 37 10.03 -3.59 7.21
CA GLY A 37 9.30 -2.63 8.06
C GLY A 37 7.88 -2.42 7.55
N VAL A 38 7.27 -1.30 7.92
CA VAL A 38 5.87 -1.00 7.56
C VAL A 38 5.77 0.33 6.83
N LEU A 39 5.06 0.33 5.70
CA LEU A 39 4.62 1.52 5.00
C LEU A 39 3.15 1.78 5.34
N HIS A 40 2.88 2.90 6.00
CA HIS A 40 1.54 3.33 6.37
C HIS A 40 1.06 4.39 5.38
N VAL A 41 -0.11 4.16 4.76
CA VAL A 41 -0.67 5.05 3.75
C VAL A 41 -2.15 5.30 3.98
N ASP A 42 -2.59 6.46 3.53
CA ASP A 42 -3.99 6.73 3.22
C ASP A 42 -4.16 6.63 1.71
N CYS A 43 -5.18 5.92 1.24
CA CYS A 43 -5.40 5.71 -0.18
C CYS A 43 -6.88 5.65 -0.56
N THR A 44 -7.16 6.09 -1.78
CA THR A 44 -8.43 5.81 -2.47
C THR A 44 -8.19 4.70 -3.48
N VAL A 45 -9.00 3.65 -3.42
CA VAL A 45 -8.95 2.52 -4.35
C VAL A 45 -10.28 2.33 -5.06
N SER A 46 -10.22 1.87 -6.31
CA SER A 46 -11.39 1.55 -7.12
C SER A 46 -11.49 0.06 -7.37
N ILE A 47 -12.67 -0.51 -7.14
CA ILE A 47 -13.01 -1.88 -7.53
C ILE A 47 -14.23 -1.80 -8.45
N ARG A 48 -14.05 -2.15 -9.73
CA ARG A 48 -15.12 -2.10 -10.75
C ARG A 48 -15.81 -0.72 -10.85
N GLY A 49 -15.04 0.35 -10.68
CA GLY A 49 -15.53 1.73 -10.75
C GLY A 49 -16.18 2.25 -9.47
N GLN A 50 -16.19 1.46 -8.40
CA GLN A 50 -16.61 1.94 -7.08
C GLN A 50 -15.37 2.31 -6.27
N GLU A 51 -15.27 3.58 -5.89
CA GLU A 51 -14.16 4.12 -5.12
C GLU A 51 -14.45 4.02 -3.62
N SER A 52 -13.39 3.84 -2.83
CA SER A 52 -13.45 3.78 -1.37
C SER A 52 -12.13 4.23 -0.75
N ASP A 53 -12.22 4.88 0.40
CA ASP A 53 -11.08 5.42 1.14
C ASP A 53 -10.67 4.50 2.29
N TRP A 54 -9.37 4.28 2.41
CA TRP A 54 -8.79 3.37 3.39
C TRP A 54 -7.50 3.93 3.97
N THR A 55 -7.24 3.57 5.22
CA THR A 55 -5.91 3.58 5.80
C THR A 55 -5.35 2.15 5.73
N LYS A 56 -4.14 1.98 5.20
CA LYS A 56 -3.51 0.66 5.02
C LYS A 56 -2.07 0.65 5.55
N TRP A 57 -1.65 -0.49 6.09
CA TRP A 57 -0.29 -0.73 6.57
C TRP A 57 0.30 -1.92 5.82
N PHE A 58 1.29 -1.67 4.96
CA PHE A 58 1.96 -2.70 4.18
C PHE A 58 3.23 -3.16 4.90
N THR A 59 3.28 -4.43 5.28
CA THR A 59 4.46 -5.03 5.87
C THR A 59 5.40 -5.48 4.77
N PHE A 60 6.59 -4.90 4.74
CA PHE A 60 7.68 -5.24 3.83
C PHE A 60 8.64 -6.22 4.49
N GLN A 61 9.05 -7.22 3.71
CA GLN A 61 10.17 -8.11 4.02
C GLN A 61 10.99 -8.34 2.76
N ASN A 62 12.31 -8.10 2.85
CA ASN A 62 13.24 -8.21 1.71
C ASN A 62 12.75 -7.43 0.46
N GLY A 63 12.17 -6.24 0.66
CA GLY A 63 11.70 -5.35 -0.41
C GLY A 63 10.36 -5.75 -1.05
N ASN A 64 9.67 -6.74 -0.51
CA ASN A 64 8.37 -7.20 -0.99
C ASN A 64 7.30 -7.05 0.09
N VAL A 65 6.07 -6.72 -0.31
CA VAL A 65 4.91 -6.77 0.59
C VAL A 65 4.59 -8.23 0.90
N VAL A 66 4.62 -8.58 2.19
CA VAL A 66 4.28 -9.93 2.67
C VAL A 66 2.97 -9.97 3.43
N ASP A 67 2.52 -8.83 3.94
CA ASP A 67 1.28 -8.70 4.68
C ASP A 67 0.70 -7.29 4.55
N MET A 68 -0.60 -7.15 4.85
CA MET A 68 -1.28 -5.86 4.84
C MET A 68 -2.44 -5.83 5.84
N ASP A 69 -2.44 -4.82 6.70
CA ASP A 69 -3.60 -4.45 7.51
C ASP A 69 -4.34 -3.26 6.88
N TRP A 70 -5.63 -3.14 7.15
CA TRP A 70 -6.45 -2.04 6.62
C TRP A 70 -7.59 -1.64 7.56
N ARG A 71 -8.00 -0.37 7.46
CA ARG A 71 -9.14 0.20 8.17
C ARG A 71 -9.88 1.18 7.26
N MET A 72 -11.21 1.06 7.23
CA MET A 72 -12.07 1.99 6.49
C MET A 72 -12.04 3.37 7.15
N ARG A 73 -11.97 4.41 6.32
CA ARG A 73 -11.95 5.81 6.76
C ARG A 73 -13.33 6.47 6.73
#